data_AF-A0A7C6HJ07-F1
#
_entry.id   AF-A0A7C6HJ07-F1
#
_cell.length_a   1.000
_cell.length_b   1.000
_cell.length_c   1.000
_cell.angle_alpha   90.00
_cell.angle_beta   90.00
_cell.angle_gamma   90.00
#
_symmetry.space_group_name_H-M   'P 1'
#
loop_
_entity.id
_entity.type
_entity.pdbx_description
1 polymer ?
#
loop_
_entity_poly.entity_id
_entity_poly.type
_entity_poly.pdbx_seq_one_letter_code
_entity_poly.pdbx_strand_id
1 'polypeptide(L)' 'MHKRSLLLTNSISRFARNTVDALNYIRELRQINVEIIFEKENISSLDPKVEFLLTIMSSMA' A
#
# COMPACT_ATOMS: atom_id res chain seq x y z
N MET A 1 12.90 -21.42 -4.25
CA MET A 1 11.50 -20.99 -4.36
C MET A 1 11.38 -19.58 -3.80
N HIS A 2 10.98 -18.59 -4.60
CA HIS A 2 10.76 -17.23 -4.12
C HIS A 2 9.37 -17.16 -3.46
N LYS A 3 9.33 -17.02 -2.14
CA LYS A 3 8.08 -16.87 -1.38
C LYS A 3 7.66 -15.39 -1.43
N ARG A 4 6.64 -15.06 -2.22
CA ARG A 4 5.96 -13.77 -2.12
C ARG A 4 4.99 -13.80 -0.95
N SER A 5 5.03 -12.77 -0.12
CA SER A 5 4.12 -12.61 1.01
C SER A 5 3.01 -11.65 0.61
N LEU A 6 1.78 -11.98 1.01
CA LEU A 6 0.58 -11.21 0.69
C LEU A 6 -0.10 -10.77 1.99
N LEU A 7 -0.41 -9.49 2.08
CA LEU A 7 -1.26 -8.91 3.11
C LEU A 7 -2.61 -8.54 2.49
N LEU A 8 -3.70 -8.97 3.12
CA LEU A 8 -5.05 -8.59 2.74
C LEU A 8 -5.61 -7.64 3.79
N THR A 9 -6.16 -6.52 3.35
CA THR A 9 -6.86 -5.57 4.21
C THR A 9 -8.10 -5.05 3.50
N ASN A 10 -9.13 -4.79 4.30
CA ASN A 10 -10.41 -4.32 3.79
C ASN A 10 -10.31 -2.87 3.24
N SER A 11 -9.51 -2.00 3.86
CA SER A 11 -9.30 -0.63 3.38
C SER A 11 -7.96 0.00 3.78
N ILE A 12 -7.56 1.07 3.09
CA ILE A 12 -6.37 1.87 3.45
C ILE A 12 -6.53 2.48 4.85
N SER A 13 -7.75 2.92 5.19
CA SER A 13 -8.06 3.47 6.51
C SER A 13 -7.95 2.47 7.67
N ARG A 14 -8.07 1.17 7.39
CA ARG A 14 -7.83 0.10 8.38
C ARG A 14 -6.36 -0.29 8.47
N PHE A 15 -5.60 -0.01 7.41
CA PHE A 15 -4.18 -0.32 7.33
C PHE A 15 -3.32 0.66 8.13
N ALA A 16 -3.64 1.96 8.11
CA ALA A 16 -2.92 2.97 8.89
C ALA A 16 -3.84 4.12 9.35
N ARG A 17 -3.48 4.76 10.46
CA ARG A 17 -4.27 5.82 11.11
C ARG A 17 -4.04 7.22 10.55
N ASN A 18 -2.97 7.43 9.82
CA ASN A 18 -2.64 8.69 9.17
C ASN A 18 -1.91 8.44 7.84
N THR A 19 -1.86 9.47 7.01
CA THR A 19 -1.29 9.40 5.65
C THR A 19 0.20 9.09 5.65
N VAL A 20 0.97 9.69 6.57
CA VAL A 20 2.43 9.51 6.65
C VAL A 20 2.78 8.05 6.95
N ASP A 21 2.13 7.45 7.94
CA ASP A 21 2.31 6.03 8.29
C ASP A 21 1.91 5.12 7.13
N ALA A 22 0.77 5.40 6.48
CA ALA A 22 0.29 4.62 5.33
C ALA A 22 1.34 4.58 4.21
N LEU A 23 1.89 5.75 3.86
CA LEU A 23 2.90 5.90 2.82
C LEU A 23 4.18 5.13 3.16
N ASN A 24 4.67 5.27 4.41
CA ASN A 24 5.90 4.62 4.84
C ASN A 24 5.76 3.10 4.82
N TYR A 25 4.69 2.54 5.39
CA TYR A 25 4.49 1.09 5.40
C TYR A 25 4.28 0.51 4.00
N ILE A 26 3.53 1.18 3.11
CA ILE A 26 3.36 0.70 1.74
C ILE A 26 4.72 0.64 1.02
N ARG A 27 5.57 1.66 1.19
CA ARG A 27 6.92 1.70 0.58
C ARG A 27 7.83 0.61 1.15
N GLU A 28 7.90 0.47 2.46
CA GLU A 28 8.70 -0.56 3.13
C GLU A 28 8.29 -1.97 2.70
N LEU A 29 6.99 -2.26 2.72
CA LEU A 29 6.45 -3.56 2.31
C LEU A 29 6.72 -3.86 0.83
N ARG A 30 6.61 -2.86 -0.06
CA ARG A 30 7.01 -3.01 -1.47
C ARG A 30 8.50 -3.35 -1.62
N GLN A 31 9.38 -2.71 -0.86
CA GLN A 31 10.83 -2.96 -0.92
C GLN A 31 11.21 -4.40 -0.56
N ILE A 32 10.45 -5.03 0.34
CA ILE A 32 10.67 -6.42 0.74
C ILE A 32 9.79 -7.43 -0.03
N ASN A 33 9.20 -7.03 -1.16
CA ASN A 33 8.32 -7.84 -2.02
C ASN A 33 7.08 -8.40 -1.28
N VAL A 34 6.50 -7.61 -0.38
CA VAL A 34 5.19 -7.90 0.23
C VAL A 34 4.11 -7.11 -0.50
N GLU A 35 3.19 -7.84 -1.13
CA GLU A 35 2.01 -7.26 -1.77
C GLU A 35 0.92 -6.99 -0.73
N ILE A 36 0.19 -5.88 -0.89
CA ILE A 36 -0.95 -5.52 -0.05
C ILE A 36 -2.15 -5.37 -0.96
N ILE A 37 -3.24 -6.08 -0.72
CA ILE A 37 -4.50 -5.90 -1.43
C ILE A 37 -5.47 -5.13 -0.54
N PHE A 38 -5.96 -4.00 -1.06
CA PHE A 38 -6.98 -3.15 -0.43
C PHE A 38 -8.33 -3.42 -1.10
N GLU A 39 -9.19 -4.20 -0.45
CA GLU A 39 -10.42 -4.73 -1.07
C GLU A 39 -11.42 -3.63 -1.45
N LYS A 40 -11.65 -2.65 -0.59
CA LYS A 40 -12.62 -1.57 -0.86
C LYS A 40 -12.18 -0.62 -1.94
N GLU A 41 -10.89 -0.29 -1.96
CA GLU A 41 -10.31 0.56 -2.99
C GLU A 41 -10.14 -0.22 -4.31
N ASN A 42 -10.18 -1.56 -4.26
CA ASN A 42 -9.93 -2.47 -5.37
C ASN A 42 -8.55 -2.21 -6.00
N ILE A 43 -7.52 -2.13 -5.16
CA ILE A 43 -6.15 -1.82 -5.57
C ILE A 43 -5.15 -2.77 -4.91
N SER A 44 -4.16 -3.22 -5.67
CA SER A 44 -2.96 -3.88 -5.15
C SER A 44 -1.85 -2.85 -4.96
N SER A 45 -1.11 -2.93 -3.86
CA SER A 45 0.08 -2.11 -3.61
C SER A 45 1.17 -2.32 -4.63
N LEU A 46 1.10 -3.30 -5.53
CA LEU A 46 2.01 -3.48 -6.67
C LEU A 46 1.48 -2.92 -7.99
N ASP A 47 0.22 -2.49 -8.05
CA ASP A 47 -0.38 -1.87 -9.24
C ASP A 47 0.32 -0.53 -9.55
N PRO A 48 0.70 -0.25 -10.81
CA PRO A 48 1.21 1.06 -11.23
C PRO A 48 0.34 2.25 -10.82
N LYS A 49 -0.99 2.07 -10.70
CA LYS A 49 -1.92 3.10 -10.22
C LYS A 49 -1.64 3.55 -8.78
N VAL A 50 -1.04 2.68 -7.96
CA VAL A 50 -0.67 3.03 -6.59
C VAL A 50 0.44 4.07 -6.54
N GLU A 51 1.38 4.08 -7.48
CA GLU A 51 2.42 5.12 -7.50
C GLU A 51 1.82 6.53 -7.65
N PHE A 52 0.78 6.66 -8.48
CA PHE A 52 0.05 7.92 -8.63
C PHE A 52 -0.68 8.30 -7.34
N LEU A 53 -1.36 7.34 -6.69
CA LEU A 53 -2.00 7.54 -5.39
C LEU A 53 -0.99 7.97 -4.31
N LEU A 54 0.15 7.29 -4.21
CA LEU A 54 1.23 7.61 -3.27
C LEU A 54 1.78 9.01 -3.52
N THR A 55 1.88 9.43 -4.78
CA THR A 55 2.33 10.78 -5.15
C THR A 55 1.35 11.84 -4.67
N ILE A 56 0.05 11.67 -4.93
CA ILE A 56 -0.99 12.58 -4.45
C ILE A 56 -1.01 12.62 -2.92
N MET A 57 -1.03 11.46 -2.27
CA MET A 57 -1.00 11.35 -0.81
C MET A 57 0.24 12.03 -0.21
N SER A 58 1.40 11.91 -0.86
CA SER A 58 2.64 12.57 -0.43
C SER A 58 2.57 14.10 -0.58
N SER A 59 1.89 14.62 -1.61
CA SER A 59 1.69 16.07 -1.78
C SER A 59 0.72 16.70 -0.77
N MET A 60 -0.15 15.87 -0.17
CA MET A 60 -1.16 16.29 0.80
C MET A 60 -0.75 16.02 2.26
N ALA A 61 0.40 15.35 2.47
CA ALA A 61 0.91 14.94 3.77
C ALA A 61 1.67 16.05 4.50
#